data_AF-A0A920FU88-F1
#
_entry.id   AF-A0A920FU88-F1
#
_cell.length_a   1.000
_cell.length_b   1.000
_cell.length_c   1.000
_cell.angle_alpha   90.00
_cell.angle_beta   90.00
_cell.angle_gamma   90.00
#
_symmetry.space_group_name_H-M   'P 1'
#
loop_
_entity.id
_entity.type
_entity.pdbx_description
1 polymer ?
#
loop_
_entity_poly.entity_id
_entity_poly.type
_entity_poly.pdbx_seq_one_letter_code
_entity_poly.pdbx_strand_id
1 'polypeptide(L)'
;MTVEILAIIYVFSTFILLLTGLPVGFVLSGSALLFSLIGHAFGLFDLAYLLALPNRIFGIMTNQNLLAVPMFIFMGLVLEKQK
;
A
#
# COMPACT_ATOMS: atom_id res chain seq x y z
N MET A 1 -19.32 17.43 -1.02
CA MET A 1 -18.56 18.52 -0.37
C MET A 1 -17.65 18.07 0.77
N THR A 2 -18.13 17.35 1.79
CA THR A 2 -17.27 16.90 2.92
C THR A 2 -16.20 15.88 2.51
N VAL A 3 -16.55 14.93 1.63
CA VAL A 3 -15.63 13.88 1.15
C VAL A 3 -14.49 14.46 0.30
N GLU A 4 -14.80 15.44 -0.56
CA GLU A 4 -13.77 16.10 -1.38
C GLU A 4 -12.73 16.81 -0.52
N ILE A 5 -13.17 17.51 0.54
CA ILE A 5 -12.27 18.20 1.47
C ILE A 5 -11.36 17.20 2.19
N LEU A 6 -11.92 16.09 2.68
CA LEU A 6 -11.15 15.03 3.34
C LEU A 6 -10.10 14.44 2.39
N ALA A 7 -10.46 14.21 1.12
CA ALA A 7 -9.55 13.69 0.10
C ALA A 7 -8.41 14.66 -0.21
N ILE A 8 -8.70 15.96 -0.34
CA ILE A 8 -7.67 16.99 -0.57
C ILE A 8 -6.71 17.05 0.62
N ILE A 9 -7.23 17.06 1.85
CA ILE A 9 -6.40 17.09 3.07
C ILE A 9 -5.54 15.82 3.17
N TYR A 10 -6.09 14.64 2.84
CA TYR A 10 -5.35 13.39 2.81
C TYR A 10 -4.14 13.45 1.86
N VAL A 11 -4.36 13.92 0.63
CA VAL A 11 -3.30 14.03 -0.38
C VAL A 11 -2.24 15.02 0.09
N PHE A 12 -2.64 16.22 0.51
CA PHE A 12 -1.71 17.26 0.97
C PHE A 12 -0.89 16.81 2.19
N SER A 13 -1.55 16.18 3.18
CA SER A 13 -0.88 15.64 4.37
C SER A 13 0.12 14.55 4.01
N THR A 14 -0.24 13.66 3.07
CA THR A 14 0.66 12.60 2.60
C THR A 14 1.90 13.19 1.92
N PHE A 15 1.75 14.24 1.10
CA PHE A 15 2.90 14.92 0.51
C PHE A 15 3.83 15.53 1.56
N ILE A 16 3.27 16.22 2.56
CA ILE A 16 4.06 16.80 3.65
C ILE A 16 4.82 15.71 4.42
N LEU A 17 4.17 14.58 4.69
CA LEU A 17 4.80 13.44 5.36
C LEU A 17 5.91 12.82 4.52
N LEU A 18 5.75 12.74 3.20
CA LEU A 18 6.82 12.23 2.32
C LEU A 18 8.06 13.13 2.33
N LEU A 19 7.89 14.45 2.49
CA LEU A 19 9.01 15.40 2.58
C LEU A 19 9.82 15.25 3.88
N THR A 20 9.31 14.54 4.89
CA THR A 20 10.06 14.29 6.14
C THR A 20 11.21 13.30 5.99
N GLY A 21 11.31 12.61 4.85
CA GLY A 21 12.36 11.62 4.59
C GLY A 21 12.11 10.26 5.24
N LEU A 22 10.94 10.03 5.83
CA LEU A 22 10.51 8.72 6.32
C LEU A 22 10.35 7.73 5.14
N PRO A 23 10.55 6.42 5.35
CA PRO A 23 10.40 5.45 4.28
C PRO A 23 8.99 5.48 3.69
N VAL A 24 8.91 5.59 2.36
CA VAL A 24 7.68 5.86 1.60
C VAL A 24 6.56 4.86 1.93
N GLY A 25 6.89 3.59 2.12
CA GLY A 25 5.91 2.54 2.44
C GLY A 25 5.17 2.79 3.76
N PHE A 26 5.87 3.24 4.81
CA PHE A 26 5.25 3.56 6.09
C PHE A 26 4.40 4.82 6.01
N VAL A 27 4.84 5.82 5.25
CA VAL A 27 4.08 7.06 5.07
C VAL A 27 2.77 6.80 4.32
N LEU A 28 2.81 6.08 3.21
CA LEU A 28 1.62 5.79 2.39
C LEU A 28 0.61 4.90 3.12
N SER A 29 1.09 3.83 3.78
CA SER A 29 0.19 2.94 4.54
C SER A 29 -0.34 3.63 5.80
N GLY A 30 0.51 4.35 6.53
CA GLY A 30 0.13 5.06 7.75
C GLY A 30 -0.84 6.20 7.49
N SER A 31 -0.60 7.05 6.50
CA SER A 31 -1.52 8.15 6.16
C SER A 31 -2.87 7.60 5.68
N ALA A 32 -2.87 6.54 4.86
CA ALA A 32 -4.12 5.92 4.40
C ALA A 32 -4.94 5.32 5.55
N LEU A 33 -4.29 4.64 6.51
CA LEU A 33 -4.96 4.08 7.68
C LEU A 33 -5.48 5.18 8.63
N LEU A 34 -4.69 6.22 8.90
CA LEU A 34 -5.12 7.35 9.73
C LEU A 34 -6.35 8.06 9.15
N PHE A 35 -6.32 8.38 7.85
CA PHE A 35 -7.45 9.04 7.19
C PHE A 35 -8.66 8.13 7.01
N SER A 36 -8.47 6.81 6.91
CA SER A 36 -9.57 5.84 6.95
C SER A 36 -10.30 5.87 8.30
N LEU A 37 -9.56 5.90 9.42
CA LEU A 37 -10.15 5.98 10.77
C LEU A 37 -10.87 7.31 10.99
N ILE A 38 -10.24 8.42 10.56
CA ILE A 38 -10.86 9.75 10.62
C ILE A 38 -12.14 9.77 9.77
N GLY A 39 -12.07 9.30 8.51
CA GLY A 39 -13.22 9.21 7.62
C GLY A 39 -14.35 8.36 8.18
N HIS A 40 -14.02 7.28 8.89
CA HIS A 40 -15.01 6.43 9.56
C HIS A 40 -15.71 7.17 10.72
N ALA A 41 -14.94 7.89 11.55
CA ALA A 41 -15.51 8.68 12.64
C ALA A 41 -16.48 9.76 12.17
N PHE A 42 -16.25 10.34 10.99
CA PHE A 42 -17.14 11.32 10.36
C PHE A 42 -18.26 10.67 9.51
N GLY A 43 -18.36 9.34 9.45
CA GLY A 43 -19.34 8.62 8.62
C GLY A 43 -19.13 8.75 7.11
N LEU A 44 -17.94 9.19 6.68
CA LEU A 44 -17.56 9.42 5.28
C LEU A 44 -16.83 8.20 4.66
N PHE A 45 -16.40 7.25 5.48
CA PHE A 45 -15.65 6.07 5.06
C PHE A 45 -16.12 4.80 5.78
N ASP A 46 -16.27 3.70 5.03
CA ASP A 46 -16.64 2.40 5.59
C ASP A 46 -15.39 1.53 5.85
N LEU A 47 -15.23 1.08 7.09
CA LEU A 47 -14.16 0.16 7.49
C LEU A 47 -14.21 -1.18 6.75
N ALA A 48 -15.35 -1.57 6.18
CA ALA A 48 -15.45 -2.77 5.34
C ALA A 48 -14.45 -2.77 4.17
N TYR A 49 -14.08 -1.59 3.66
CA TYR A 49 -13.06 -1.47 2.60
C TYR A 49 -11.66 -1.89 3.06
N LEU A 50 -11.33 -1.77 4.35
CA LEU A 50 -10.05 -2.25 4.88
C LEU A 50 -10.00 -3.77 4.92
N LEU A 51 -11.12 -4.43 5.17
CA LEU A 51 -11.20 -5.89 5.17
C LEU A 51 -10.97 -6.50 3.78
N ALA A 52 -11.15 -5.70 2.72
CA ALA A 52 -10.84 -6.10 1.34
C ALA A 52 -9.35 -5.95 0.98
N LEU A 53 -8.50 -5.37 1.85
CA LEU A 53 -7.08 -5.18 1.59
C LEU A 53 -6.31 -6.49 1.32
N PRO A 54 -6.50 -7.58 2.09
CA PRO A 54 -5.80 -8.83 1.84
C PRO A 54 -6.08 -9.35 0.42
N ASN A 55 -7.34 -9.36 -0.01
CA ASN A 55 -7.72 -9.79 -1.36
C ASN A 55 -7.03 -8.96 -2.45
N ARG A 56 -6.85 -7.64 -2.23
CA ARG A 56 -6.11 -6.77 -3.17
C ARG A 56 -4.62 -7.10 -3.20
N ILE A 57 -4.02 -7.40 -2.06
CA ILE A 57 -2.59 -7.77 -1.96
C ILE A 57 -2.34 -9.14 -2.61
N PHE A 58 -3.21 -10.12 -2.35
CA PHE A 58 -3.12 -11.44 -2.98
C PHE A 58 -3.19 -11.35 -4.51
N GLY A 59 -4.05 -10.48 -5.06
CA GLY A 59 -4.10 -10.24 -6.51
C GLY A 59 -2.76 -9.77 -7.10
N ILE A 60 -2.00 -8.96 -6.37
CA ILE A 60 -0.68 -8.49 -6.79
C ILE A 60 0.36 -9.63 -6.72
N MET A 61 0.31 -10.45 -5.67
CA MET A 61 1.21 -11.61 -5.53
C MET A 61 1.00 -12.67 -6.61
N THR A 62 -0.21 -12.80 -7.15
CA THR A 62 -0.51 -13.72 -8.26
C THR A 62 -0.06 -13.20 -9.62
N ASN A 63 0.46 -11.97 -9.72
CA ASN A 63 0.90 -11.41 -10.98
C ASN A 63 2.12 -12.17 -11.53
N GLN A 64 1.98 -12.75 -12.73
CA GLN A 64 3.02 -13.55 -13.37
C GLN A 64 4.33 -12.78 -13.60
N ASN A 65 4.28 -11.47 -13.85
CA ASN A 65 5.48 -10.65 -14.02
C ASN A 65 6.24 -10.47 -12.71
N LEU A 66 5.54 -10.26 -11.61
CA LEU A 66 6.15 -10.12 -10.29
C LEU A 66 6.66 -11.46 -9.75
N LEU A 67 5.97 -12.56 -10.08
CA LEU A 67 6.42 -13.94 -9.78
C LEU A 67 7.69 -14.33 -10.55
N ALA A 68 7.94 -13.75 -11.72
CA ALA A 68 9.15 -14.03 -12.48
C ALA A 68 10.42 -13.61 -11.72
N VAL A 69 10.39 -12.49 -10.99
CA VAL A 69 11.56 -11.95 -10.25
C VAL A 69 12.16 -12.95 -9.24
N PRO A 70 11.40 -13.51 -8.26
CA PRO A 70 11.95 -14.50 -7.34
C PRO A 70 12.32 -15.81 -8.03
N MET A 71 11.62 -16.21 -9.09
CA MET A 71 11.97 -17.42 -9.87
C MET A 71 13.30 -17.26 -10.60
N PHE A 72 13.60 -16.06 -11.13
CA PHE A 72 14.92 -15.77 -11.72
C PHE A 72 16.04 -15.84 -10.69
N ILE A 73 15.82 -15.28 -9.49
CA ILE A 73 16.79 -15.37 -8.39
C ILE A 73 16.99 -16.83 -7.98
N PHE A 74 15.90 -17.60 -7.85
CA PHE A 74 15.97 -19.03 -7.51
C PHE A 74 16.76 -19.84 -8.55
N MET A 75 16.48 -19.63 -9.84
CA MET A 75 17.23 -20.26 -10.92
C MET A 75 18.73 -19.95 -10.83
N GLY A 76 19.09 -18.68 -10.62
CA GLY A 76 20.49 -18.27 -10.45
C GLY A 76 21.18 -18.98 -9.29
N LEU A 77 20.53 -19.02 -8.12
CA LEU A 77 21.07 -19.69 -6.91
C LEU A 77 21.21 -21.20 -7.07
N VAL A 78 20.31 -21.85 -7.81
CA VAL A 78 20.43 -23.29 -8.11
C VAL A 78 21.61 -23.55 -9.04
N LEU A 79 21.80 -22.73 -10.07
CA LEU A 79 22.92 -22.84 -10.99
C LEU A 79 24.27 -22.59 -10.31
N GLU A 80 24.34 -21.65 -9.35
CA GLU A 80 25.55 -21.44 -8.54
C GLU A 80 25.92 -22.66 -7.70
N LYS A 81 24.93 -23.43 -7.22
CA LYS A 81 25.15 -24.65 -6.43
C LYS A 81 25.51 -25.90 -7.25
N GLN A 82 25.35 -25.87 -8.57
CA GLN A 82 25.66 -27.00 -9.46
C GLN A 82 27.07 -26.89 -10.08
N LYS A 83 27.91 -25.99 -9.56
CA LYS A 83 29.34 -25.91 -9.84
C LYS A 83 30.13 -26.62 -8.74
#